data_AF-A0A4V3RYR9-F1
#
_entry.id   AF-A0A4V3RYR9-F1
#
_cell.length_a   1.000
_cell.length_b   1.000
_cell.length_c   1.000
_cell.angle_alpha   90.00
_cell.angle_beta   90.00
_cell.angle_gamma   90.00
#
_symmetry.space_group_name_H-M   'P 1'
#
loop_
_entity.id
_entity.type
_entity.pdbx_description
1 polymer ?
#
loop_
_entity_poly.entity_id
_entity_poly.type
_entity_poly.pdbx_seq_one_letter_code
_entity_poly.pdbx_strand_id
1 'polypeptide(L)'
;MKNPNISKVLKAYRKLNHYSVNDLVIKLEDYKLPVAPKTIYGWESGQTQPDADTLLILCKIYNIDNILGTFGYNDSLDDFLLSEEERTLVMQYRKLPDMKLAVRKLLEME
;
A
#
# COMPACT_ATOMS: atom_id res chain seq x y z
N MET A 1 10.27 19.26 2.11
CA MET A 1 10.27 18.88 3.54
C MET A 1 10.14 17.37 3.64
N LYS A 2 10.96 16.69 4.46
CA LYS A 2 10.83 15.24 4.69
C LYS A 2 9.59 15.00 5.56
N ASN A 3 8.57 14.32 5.05
CA ASN A 3 7.40 13.95 5.84
C ASN A 3 7.82 12.93 6.93
N PRO A 4 7.78 13.27 8.22
CA PRO A 4 8.20 12.37 9.31
C PRO A 4 7.26 11.18 9.49
N ASN A 5 6.12 11.16 8.81
CA ASN A 5 5.16 10.07 8.85
C ASN A 5 5.67 8.84 8.06
N ILE A 6 6.44 9.05 6.98
CA ILE A 6 6.96 7.96 6.15
C ILE A 6 7.77 6.96 6.96
N SER A 7 8.72 7.43 7.78
CA SER A 7 9.58 6.56 8.58
C SER A 7 8.80 5.76 9.62
N LYS A 8 7.84 6.40 10.30
CA LYS A 8 6.96 5.75 11.29
C LYS A 8 6.11 4.66 10.67
N VAL A 9 5.49 4.95 9.53
CA VAL A 9 4.61 4.03 8.80
C VAL A 9 5.41 2.84 8.28
N LEU A 10 6.57 3.06 7.65
CA LEU A 10 7.42 1.96 7.18
C LEU A 10 7.78 0.98 8.30
N LYS A 11 8.17 1.51 9.47
CA LYS A 11 8.50 0.70 10.65
C LYS A 11 7.29 -0.07 11.18
N ALA A 12 6.13 0.57 11.20
CA ALA A 12 4.89 -0.05 11.66
C ALA A 12 4.48 -1.19 10.73
N TYR A 13 4.46 -0.96 9.41
CA TYR A 13 4.06 -1.96 8.42
C TYR A 13 5.02 -3.13 8.32
N ARG A 14 6.33 -2.92 8.51
CA ARG A 14 7.28 -4.05 8.62
C ARG A 14 6.91 -4.97 9.77
N LYS A 15 6.60 -4.40 10.94
CA LYS A 15 6.22 -5.17 12.14
C LYS A 15 4.85 -5.84 11.98
N LEU A 16 3.88 -5.16 11.36
CA LEU A 16 2.55 -5.72 11.08
C LEU A 16 2.62 -6.92 10.14
N ASN A 17 3.55 -6.91 9.18
CA ASN A 17 3.83 -8.04 8.31
C ASN A 17 4.78 -9.08 8.95
N HIS A 18 5.12 -8.94 10.23
CA HIS A 18 6.00 -9.84 10.99
C HIS A 18 7.42 -10.00 10.41
N TYR A 19 7.93 -9.01 9.70
CA TYR A 19 9.27 -9.05 9.14
C TYR A 19 10.31 -8.50 10.12
N SER A 20 11.42 -9.22 10.28
CA SER A 20 12.65 -8.65 10.81
C SER A 20 13.29 -7.71 9.78
N VAL A 21 14.30 -6.93 10.20
CA VAL A 21 15.06 -6.10 9.24
C VAL A 21 15.78 -6.97 8.22
N ASN A 22 16.30 -8.13 8.64
CA ASN A 22 16.98 -9.05 7.73
C ASN A 22 16.02 -9.71 6.73
N ASP A 23 14.79 -10.03 7.15
CA ASP A 23 13.77 -10.56 6.23
C ASP A 23 13.44 -9.53 5.13
N LEU A 24 13.40 -8.24 5.50
CA LEU A 24 13.18 -7.18 4.53
C LEU A 24 14.35 -7.01 3.57
N VAL A 25 15.60 -7.13 4.04
CA VAL A 25 16.78 -7.11 3.16
C VAL A 25 16.67 -8.20 2.10
N ILE A 26 16.40 -9.44 2.52
CA ILE A 26 16.25 -10.59 1.62
C ILE A 26 15.12 -10.34 0.61
N LYS A 27 13.97 -9.85 1.07
CA LYS A 27 12.84 -9.54 0.18
C LYS A 27 13.18 -8.46 -0.83
N LEU A 28 13.94 -7.43 -0.47
CA LEU A 28 14.34 -6.38 -1.40
C LEU A 28 15.35 -6.88 -2.44
N GLU A 29 16.18 -7.86 -2.10
CA GLU A 29 17.07 -8.53 -3.06
C GLU A 29 16.27 -9.25 -4.17
N ASP A 30 15.13 -9.87 -3.86
CA ASP A 30 14.23 -10.48 -4.86
C ASP A 30 13.74 -9.47 -5.91
N TYR A 31 13.70 -8.18 -5.56
CA TYR A 31 13.36 -7.07 -6.45
C TYR A 31 14.57 -6.37 -7.07
N LYS A 32 15.77 -6.95 -6.97
CA LYS A 32 17.05 -6.36 -7.42
C LYS A 32 17.39 -5.04 -6.74
N LEU A 33 16.96 -4.87 -5.49
CA LEU A 33 17.24 -3.70 -4.64
C LEU A 33 18.07 -4.10 -3.40
N PRO A 34 19.34 -4.51 -3.57
CA PRO A 34 20.16 -4.90 -2.43
C PRO A 34 20.42 -3.69 -1.53
N VAL A 35 20.04 -3.80 -0.25
CA VAL A 35 20.27 -2.76 0.75
C VAL A 35 20.83 -3.35 2.04
N ALA A 36 21.72 -2.62 2.70
CA ALA A 36 22.24 -3.04 4.01
C ALA A 36 21.18 -2.83 5.11
N PRO A 37 21.18 -3.63 6.21
CA PRO A 37 20.28 -3.43 7.35
C PRO A 37 20.28 -2.00 7.90
N LYS A 38 21.46 -1.35 7.94
CA LYS A 38 21.62 0.05 8.36
C LYS A 38 20.78 1.02 7.54
N THR A 39 20.56 0.73 6.27
CA THR A 39 19.76 1.57 5.36
C THR A 39 18.29 1.51 5.77
N ILE A 40 17.77 0.32 6.07
CA ILE A 40 16.41 0.14 6.58
C ILE A 40 16.23 0.85 7.92
N TYR A 41 17.19 0.72 8.85
CA TYR A 41 17.14 1.48 10.10
C TYR A 41 17.14 2.99 9.87
N GLY A 42 17.94 3.48 8.91
CA GLY A 42 17.97 4.89 8.53
C GLY A 42 16.62 5.39 7.98
N TRP A 43 15.92 4.56 7.19
CA TRP A 43 14.56 4.86 6.73
C TRP A 43 13.56 4.87 7.89
N GLU A 44 13.59 3.86 8.76
CA GLU A 44 12.66 3.72 9.89
C GLU A 44 12.88 4.74 11.01
N SER A 45 14.10 5.29 11.12
CA SER A 45 14.41 6.38 12.04
C SER A 45 14.22 7.77 11.41
N GLY A 46 13.96 7.84 10.11
CA GLY A 46 13.83 9.10 9.36
C GLY A 46 15.14 9.85 9.10
N GLN A 47 16.29 9.22 9.32
CA GLN A 47 17.60 9.80 8.97
C GLN A 47 17.72 9.95 7.45
N THR A 48 17.34 8.90 6.73
CA THR A 48 17.30 8.81 5.27
C THR A 48 15.90 8.45 4.81
N GLN A 49 15.64 8.55 3.51
CA GLN A 49 14.38 8.10 2.91
C GLN A 49 14.72 7.13 1.76
N PRO A 50 13.87 6.12 1.51
CA PRO A 50 13.96 5.37 0.26
C PRO A 50 13.69 6.32 -0.91
N ASP A 51 14.26 6.03 -2.08
CA ASP A 51 13.81 6.66 -3.32
C ASP A 51 12.37 6.20 -3.66
N ALA A 52 11.79 6.81 -4.69
CA ALA A 52 10.40 6.55 -5.07
C ALA A 52 10.18 5.08 -5.47
N ASP A 53 11.08 4.50 -6.27
CA ASP A 53 10.96 3.13 -6.75
C ASP A 53 11.04 2.14 -5.58
N THR A 54 12.00 2.33 -4.68
CA THR A 54 12.17 1.53 -3.47
C THR A 54 10.96 1.67 -2.55
N LEU A 55 10.40 2.88 -2.41
CA LEU A 55 9.20 3.10 -1.61
C LEU A 55 7.99 2.31 -2.15
N LEU A 56 7.79 2.31 -3.47
CA LEU A 56 6.70 1.55 -4.11
C LEU A 56 6.88 0.04 -3.94
N ILE A 57 8.11 -0.47 -4.05
CA ILE A 57 8.41 -1.88 -3.77
C ILE A 57 8.17 -2.22 -2.30
N LEU A 58 8.55 -1.36 -1.36
CA LEU A 58 8.22 -1.55 0.06
C LEU A 58 6.71 -1.60 0.29
N CYS A 59 5.95 -0.71 -0.35
CA CYS A 59 4.48 -0.75 -0.30
C CYS A 59 3.93 -2.08 -0.81
N LYS A 60 4.47 -2.59 -1.92
CA LYS A 60 4.11 -3.91 -2.45
C LYS A 60 4.45 -5.05 -1.49
N ILE A 61 5.64 -5.05 -0.88
CA ILE A 61 6.08 -6.07 0.10
C ILE A 61 5.17 -6.07 1.34
N TYR A 62 4.69 -4.90 1.76
CA TYR A 62 3.84 -4.73 2.92
C TYR A 62 2.33 -4.82 2.64
N ASN A 63 1.93 -5.05 1.38
CA ASN A 63 0.53 -5.06 0.93
C ASN A 63 -0.20 -3.73 1.22
N ILE A 64 0.47 -2.59 0.94
CA ILE A 64 -0.11 -1.25 1.05
C ILE A 64 -0.74 -0.86 -0.29
N ASP A 65 -2.08 -0.89 -0.36
CA ASP A 65 -2.83 -0.49 -1.55
C ASP A 65 -3.05 1.04 -1.62
N ASN A 66 -3.38 1.68 -0.49
CA ASN A 66 -3.65 3.12 -0.42
C ASN A 66 -2.43 3.90 0.07
N ILE A 67 -1.45 4.10 -0.81
CA ILE A 67 -0.17 4.75 -0.47
C ILE A 67 -0.38 6.17 0.08
N LEU A 68 -1.17 7.01 -0.60
CA LEU A 68 -1.37 8.40 -0.18
C LEU A 68 -2.08 8.49 1.18
N GLY A 69 -3.12 7.70 1.41
CA GLY A 69 -3.79 7.62 2.70
C GLY A 69 -2.89 7.07 3.81
N THR A 70 -2.18 5.97 3.54
CA THR A 70 -1.28 5.32 4.51
C THR A 70 -0.15 6.24 4.97
N PHE A 71 0.36 7.11 4.10
CA PHE A 71 1.40 8.08 4.45
C PHE A 71 0.87 9.45 4.89
N GLY A 72 -0.45 9.64 4.97
CA GLY A 72 -1.09 10.85 5.46
C GLY A 72 -1.02 12.03 4.49
N TYR A 73 -1.06 11.75 3.19
CA TYR A 73 -1.13 12.75 2.11
C TYR A 73 -2.55 12.99 1.59
N ASN A 74 -3.55 12.27 2.11
CA ASN A 74 -4.95 12.61 1.87
C ASN A 74 -5.37 13.68 2.88
N ASP A 75 -5.50 14.92 2.41
CA ASP A 75 -6.07 16.05 3.18
C ASP A 75 -7.61 16.03 3.18
N SER A 76 -8.23 15.03 2.57
CA SER A 76 -9.68 14.82 2.53
C SER A 76 -10.06 13.43 3.02
N LEU A 77 -11.14 13.38 3.80
CA LEU A 77 -11.93 12.21 4.14
C LEU A 77 -12.57 11.58 2.87
N ASP A 78 -11.80 11.12 1.90
CA ASP A 78 -12.36 10.54 0.65
C ASP A 78 -12.28 9.01 0.63
N ASP A 79 -13.29 8.36 1.23
CA ASP A 79 -14.31 7.49 0.59
C ASP A 79 -13.94 6.48 -0.52
N PHE A 80 -12.68 6.10 -0.75
CA PHE A 80 -12.32 5.15 -1.83
C PHE A 80 -11.55 3.89 -1.42
N LEU A 81 -11.52 3.56 -0.12
CA LEU A 81 -11.14 2.22 0.31
C LEU A 81 -12.38 1.34 0.34
N LEU A 82 -12.64 0.63 -0.77
CA LEU A 82 -13.67 -0.41 -0.82
C LEU A 82 -13.44 -1.39 0.34
N SER A 83 -14.45 -1.56 1.18
CA SER A 83 -14.57 -2.65 2.14
C SER A 83 -14.43 -4.01 1.44
N GLU A 84 -14.13 -5.07 2.19
CA GLU A 84 -14.05 -6.43 1.62
C GLU A 84 -15.36 -6.85 0.92
N GLU A 85 -16.50 -6.37 1.42
CA GLU A 85 -17.79 -6.55 0.78
C GLU A 85 -17.87 -5.82 -0.57
N GLU A 86 -17.50 -4.54 -0.62
CA GLU A 86 -17.51 -3.76 -1.85
C GLU A 86 -16.51 -4.29 -2.89
N ARG A 87 -15.33 -4.77 -2.45
CA ARG A 87 -14.36 -5.48 -3.29
C ARG A 87 -14.99 -6.73 -3.91
N THR A 88 -15.68 -7.52 -3.10
CA THR A 88 -16.39 -8.73 -3.56
C THR A 88 -17.48 -8.38 -4.56
N LEU A 89 -18.27 -7.34 -4.27
CA LEU A 89 -19.34 -6.85 -5.14
C LEU A 89 -18.79 -6.41 -6.51
N VAL A 90 -17.72 -5.62 -6.54
CA VAL A 90 -17.04 -5.21 -7.79
C VAL A 90 -16.53 -6.41 -8.58
N MET A 91 -15.95 -7.41 -7.90
CA MET A 91 -15.44 -8.61 -8.57
C MET A 91 -16.55 -9.47 -9.17
N GLN A 92 -17.67 -9.64 -8.47
CA GLN A 92 -18.84 -10.37 -8.99
C GLN A 92 -19.49 -9.60 -10.16
N TYR A 93 -19.63 -8.28 -10.02
CA TYR A 93 -20.14 -7.41 -11.08
C TYR A 93 -19.33 -7.55 -12.39
N ARG A 94 -17.99 -7.67 -12.30
CA ARG A 94 -17.12 -7.88 -13.47
C ARG A 94 -17.33 -9.24 -14.15
N LYS A 95 -17.58 -10.30 -13.37
CA LYS A 95 -17.77 -11.68 -13.84
C LYS A 95 -19.10 -11.95 -14.53
N LEU A 96 -20.10 -11.09 -14.34
CA LEU A 96 -21.45 -11.26 -14.88
C LEU A 96 -21.81 -10.10 -15.83
N PRO A 97 -21.24 -10.04 -17.06
CA PRO A 97 -21.52 -8.97 -18.02
C PRO A 97 -23.01 -8.76 -18.31
N ASP A 98 -23.76 -9.86 -18.42
CA ASP A 98 -25.18 -9.85 -18.77
C ASP A 98 -26.05 -9.19 -17.68
N MET A 99 -25.59 -9.23 -16.42
CA MET A 99 -26.31 -8.65 -15.28
C MET A 99 -25.94 -7.18 -15.03
N LYS A 100 -24.92 -6.65 -15.71
CA LYS A 100 -24.44 -5.27 -15.49
C LYS A 100 -25.50 -4.24 -15.80
N LEU A 101 -26.34 -4.48 -16.82
CA LEU A 101 -27.39 -3.54 -17.22
C LEU A 101 -28.50 -3.46 -16.17
N ALA A 102 -28.87 -4.60 -15.57
CA ALA A 102 -29.83 -4.64 -14.47
C ALA A 102 -29.28 -3.93 -13.22
N VAL A 103 -28.03 -4.20 -12.84
CA VAL A 103 -27.37 -3.54 -11.70
C VAL A 103 -27.25 -2.03 -11.93
N ARG A 104 -26.86 -1.59 -13.13
CA ARG A 104 -26.81 -0.16 -13.48
C ARG A 104 -28.17 0.50 -13.32
N LYS A 105 -29.24 -0.15 -13.81
CA LYS A 105 -30.60 0.35 -13.65
C LYS A 105 -31.05 0.44 -12.18
N LEU A 106 -30.71 -0.56 -11.35
CA LEU A 106 -31.03 -0.56 -9.92
C LEU A 106 -30.29 0.52 -9.14
N LEU A 107 -29.07 0.84 -9.57
CA LEU A 107 -28.22 1.87 -8.97
C LEU A 107 -28.41 3.25 -9.62
N GLU A 108 -29.40 3.40 -10.51
CA GLU A 108 -29.68 4.64 -11.23
C GLU A 108 -28.47 5.20 -12.02
N MET A 109 -27.61 4.29 -12.51
CA MET A 109 -26.44 4.60 -13.33
C MET A 109 -26.83 4.52 -14.82
N GLU A 110 -26.96 5.65 -15.50
CA GLU A 110 -27.19 5.72 -16.96
C GLU A 110 -26.09 5.03 -17.75
#